data_AF-A0A428PLR2-F1
#
_entry.id   AF-A0A428PLR2-F1
#
_cell.length_a   1.000
_cell.length_b   1.000
_cell.length_c   1.000
_cell.angle_alpha   90.00
_cell.angle_beta   90.00
_cell.angle_gamma   90.00
#
_symmetry.space_group_name_H-M   'P 1'
#
loop_
_entity.id
_entity.type
_entity.pdbx_description
1 polymer ?
#
loop_
_entity_poly.entity_id
_entity_poly.type
_entity_poly.pdbx_seq_one_letter_code
_entity_poly.pdbx_strand_id
1 'polypeptide(L)'
;MYKYFMFLIFPTESNLDELPAWLIPTPSQFVCKHPGFVDFLVWPTLRERLSLTWTHYNEDQLIPPLIENFEVDLEAHHALYLTDVFPLSLNPKNQTIQLNRPFGTILQNLEWFKTRPEFGQLFPELMPCVNPSSSTSHFSSELNHLNLDLENTETLSTHG
;
A
#
# COMPACT_ATOMS: atom_id res chain seq x y z
N MET A 1 5.92 3.80 -2.89
CA MET A 1 6.48 3.39 -4.20
C MET A 1 7.51 4.36 -4.78
N TYR A 2 7.22 5.65 -4.98
CA TYR A 2 8.15 6.61 -5.61
C TYR A 2 9.58 6.59 -5.00
N LYS A 3 9.71 6.70 -3.68
CA LYS A 3 11.01 6.69 -2.98
C LYS A 3 11.78 5.38 -3.19
N TYR A 4 11.08 4.25 -3.18
CA TYR A 4 11.67 2.94 -3.45
C TYR A 4 12.25 2.87 -4.88
N PHE A 5 11.52 3.31 -5.89
CA PHE A 5 12.03 3.36 -7.26
C PHE A 5 13.20 4.34 -7.42
N MET A 6 13.16 5.50 -6.75
CA MET A 6 14.30 6.42 -6.75
C MET A 6 15.56 5.78 -6.17
N PHE A 7 15.43 5.00 -5.09
CA PHE A 7 16.55 4.24 -4.54
C PHE A 7 17.06 3.16 -5.50
N LEU A 8 16.16 2.39 -6.14
CA LEU A 8 16.56 1.37 -7.11
C LEU A 8 17.30 1.95 -8.34
N ILE A 9 16.89 3.13 -8.80
CA ILE A 9 17.53 3.81 -9.94
C ILE A 9 18.82 4.51 -9.51
N PHE A 10 18.83 5.11 -8.32
CA PHE A 10 19.94 5.87 -7.77
C PHE A 10 20.26 5.41 -6.34
N PRO A 11 21.04 4.33 -6.16
CA PRO A 11 21.29 3.71 -4.85
C PRO A 11 22.33 4.50 -4.03
N THR A 12 21.94 5.68 -3.56
CA THR A 12 22.76 6.51 -2.66
C THR A 12 22.34 6.31 -1.21
N GLU A 13 23.24 6.57 -0.26
CA GLU A 13 22.95 6.54 1.18
C GLU A 13 21.78 7.48 1.53
N SER A 14 21.78 8.69 0.96
CA SER A 14 20.67 9.64 1.11
C SER A 14 19.32 9.09 0.65
N ASN A 15 19.27 8.34 -0.46
CA ASN A 15 18.01 7.76 -0.93
C ASN A 15 17.56 6.56 -0.09
N LEU A 16 18.51 5.81 0.47
CA LEU A 16 18.24 4.72 1.41
C LEU A 16 17.62 5.27 2.70
N ASP A 17 18.20 6.33 3.26
CA ASP A 17 17.73 6.99 4.50
C ASP A 17 16.33 7.59 4.37
N GLU A 18 15.92 7.93 3.14
CA GLU A 18 14.59 8.46 2.86
C GLU A 18 13.51 7.37 2.72
N LEU A 19 13.90 6.09 2.64
CA LEU A 19 12.93 5.00 2.59
C LEU A 19 12.21 4.90 3.94
N PRO A 20 10.89 4.67 3.93
CA PRO A 20 10.21 4.18 5.11
C PRO A 20 10.88 2.91 5.63
N ALA A 21 11.02 2.78 6.95
CA ALA A 21 11.67 1.61 7.54
C ALA A 21 11.04 0.29 7.09
N TRP A 22 9.74 0.30 6.82
CA TRP A 22 9.01 -0.86 6.33
C TRP A 22 9.21 -1.17 4.84
N LEU A 23 9.90 -0.34 4.05
CA LEU A 23 10.32 -0.70 2.68
C LEU A 23 11.68 -1.38 2.63
N ILE A 24 12.40 -1.43 3.76
CA ILE A 24 13.64 -2.19 3.86
C ILE A 24 13.29 -3.69 3.81
N PRO A 25 13.94 -4.49 2.95
CA PRO A 25 13.69 -5.93 2.87
C PRO A 25 14.00 -6.62 4.19
N THR A 26 13.17 -7.59 4.57
CA THR A 26 13.39 -8.39 5.78
C THR A 26 14.44 -9.47 5.53
N PRO A 27 15.04 -10.09 6.57
CA PRO A 27 16.03 -11.15 6.39
C PRO A 27 15.54 -12.29 5.50
N SER A 28 14.29 -12.74 5.67
CA SER A 28 13.75 -13.83 4.85
C SER A 28 13.59 -13.45 3.37
N GLN A 29 13.31 -12.18 3.06
CA GLN A 29 13.21 -11.72 1.66
C GLN A 29 14.56 -11.79 0.91
N PHE A 30 15.70 -11.75 1.60
CA PHE A 30 17.01 -11.91 0.95
C PHE A 30 17.33 -13.36 0.60
N VAL A 31 16.76 -14.34 1.32
CA VAL A 31 17.16 -15.75 1.22
C VAL A 31 16.07 -16.64 0.62
N CYS A 32 14.80 -16.26 0.76
CA CYS A 32 13.66 -17.03 0.30
C CYS A 32 13.07 -16.44 -0.98
N LYS A 33 12.74 -17.31 -1.93
CA LYS A 33 11.92 -16.94 -3.08
C LYS A 33 10.51 -16.61 -2.60
N HIS A 34 9.96 -15.49 -3.07
CA HIS A 34 8.62 -15.05 -2.75
C HIS A 34 8.02 -14.29 -3.95
N PRO A 35 6.68 -14.19 -4.05
CA PRO A 35 6.01 -13.40 -5.08
C PRO A 35 6.27 -11.91 -4.87
N GLY A 36 6.35 -11.15 -5.96
CA GLY A 36 6.70 -9.73 -5.92
C GLY A 36 5.69 -8.85 -5.16
N PHE A 37 4.43 -9.28 -4.97
CA PHE A 37 3.47 -8.50 -4.20
C PHE A 37 3.89 -8.36 -2.72
N VAL A 38 4.64 -9.34 -2.19
CA VAL A 38 5.10 -9.33 -0.80
C VAL A 38 6.01 -8.12 -0.53
N ASP A 39 6.81 -7.69 -1.51
CA ASP A 39 7.70 -6.52 -1.37
C ASP A 39 6.95 -5.20 -1.12
N PHE A 40 5.67 -5.14 -1.51
CA PHE A 40 4.86 -3.92 -1.42
C PHE A 40 3.93 -3.88 -0.20
N LEU A 41 3.94 -4.92 0.63
CA LEU A 41 3.16 -4.93 1.87
C LEU A 41 3.81 -4.02 2.91
N VAL A 42 3.00 -3.16 3.52
CA VAL A 42 3.51 -2.15 4.47
C VAL A 42 3.97 -2.74 5.79
N TRP A 43 3.51 -3.93 6.17
CA TRP A 43 3.85 -4.55 7.46
C TRP A 43 5.05 -5.49 7.34
N PRO A 44 6.23 -5.16 7.93
CA PRO A 44 7.42 -6.00 7.83
C PRO A 44 7.21 -7.41 8.40
N THR A 45 6.44 -7.54 9.49
CA THR A 45 6.13 -8.84 10.09
C THR A 45 5.33 -9.72 9.15
N LEU A 46 4.37 -9.13 8.40
CA LEU A 46 3.60 -9.86 7.40
C LEU A 46 4.48 -10.28 6.23
N ARG A 47 5.38 -9.39 5.77
CA ARG A 47 6.36 -9.71 4.73
C ARG A 47 7.27 -10.86 5.13
N GLU A 48 7.81 -10.82 6.33
CA GLU A 48 8.66 -11.89 6.87
C GLU A 48 7.89 -13.23 6.93
N ARG A 49 6.64 -13.21 7.41
CA ARG A 49 5.77 -14.39 7.43
C ARG A 49 5.52 -14.96 6.03
N LEU A 50 5.05 -14.13 5.10
CA LEU A 50 4.69 -14.57 3.75
C LEU A 50 5.92 -14.98 2.93
N SER A 51 7.08 -14.36 3.13
CA SER A 51 8.32 -14.79 2.48
C SER A 51 8.65 -16.26 2.78
N LEU A 52 8.29 -16.74 3.96
CA LEU A 52 8.49 -18.13 4.39
C LEU A 52 7.33 -19.06 4.04
N THR A 53 6.11 -18.53 3.91
CA THR A 53 4.87 -19.33 3.90
C THR A 53 3.94 -19.07 2.72
N TRP A 54 4.32 -18.23 1.75
CA TRP A 54 3.44 -17.82 0.64
C TRP A 54 2.86 -19.01 -0.14
N THR A 55 3.61 -20.10 -0.27
CA THR A 55 3.17 -21.32 -0.97
C THR A 55 1.97 -22.02 -0.32
N HIS A 56 1.63 -21.68 0.92
CA HIS A 56 0.44 -22.19 1.60
C HIS A 56 -0.85 -21.47 1.16
N TYR A 57 -0.72 -20.36 0.45
CA TYR A 57 -1.82 -19.49 0.07
C TYR A 57 -2.06 -19.53 -1.44
N ASN A 58 -3.32 -19.44 -1.83
CA ASN A 58 -3.68 -19.09 -3.20
C ASN A 58 -3.66 -17.56 -3.33
N GLU A 59 -2.80 -17.03 -4.22
CA GLU A 59 -2.65 -15.59 -4.42
C GLU A 59 -3.96 -14.90 -4.82
N ASP A 60 -4.78 -15.55 -5.67
CA ASP A 60 -6.07 -15.03 -6.12
C ASP A 60 -7.10 -14.93 -4.98
N GLN A 61 -6.87 -15.65 -3.87
CA GLN A 61 -7.73 -15.62 -2.69
C GLN A 61 -7.16 -14.73 -1.58
N LEU A 62 -5.84 -14.54 -1.52
CA LEU A 62 -5.17 -13.76 -0.48
C LEU A 62 -5.11 -12.26 -0.83
N ILE A 63 -4.79 -11.93 -2.08
CA ILE A 63 -4.54 -10.56 -2.52
C ILE A 63 -5.80 -9.68 -2.45
N PRO A 64 -6.98 -10.09 -2.96
CA PRO A 64 -8.15 -9.22 -2.93
C PRO A 64 -8.55 -8.83 -1.50
N PRO A 65 -8.63 -9.75 -0.52
CA PRO A 65 -8.91 -9.38 0.86
C PRO A 65 -7.84 -8.49 1.50
N LEU A 66 -6.55 -8.66 1.16
CA LEU A 66 -5.50 -7.75 1.64
C LEU A 66 -5.74 -6.31 1.19
N ILE A 67 -6.15 -6.12 -0.07
CA ILE A 67 -6.39 -4.80 -0.65
C ILE A 67 -7.69 -4.20 -0.11
N GLU A 68 -8.79 -4.95 -0.15
CA GLU A 68 -10.13 -4.48 0.24
C GLU A 68 -10.23 -4.10 1.72
N ASN A 69 -9.45 -4.76 2.56
CA ASN A 69 -9.43 -4.52 4.00
C ASN A 69 -8.27 -3.63 4.46
N PHE A 70 -7.45 -3.14 3.53
CA PHE A 70 -6.40 -2.18 3.85
C PHE A 70 -6.98 -0.79 4.08
N GLU A 71 -6.56 -0.14 5.15
CA GLU A 71 -6.96 1.24 5.42
C GLU A 71 -5.81 2.06 6.00
N VAL A 72 -5.92 3.37 5.83
CA VAL A 72 -5.04 4.36 6.45
C VAL A 72 -5.88 5.18 7.41
N ASP A 73 -5.59 5.10 8.69
CA ASP A 73 -6.33 5.76 9.77
C ASP A 73 -5.98 7.26 9.83
N LEU A 74 -6.48 8.04 8.88
CA LEU A 74 -6.22 9.49 8.84
C LEU A 74 -6.97 10.25 9.93
N GLU A 75 -8.13 9.74 10.39
CA GLU A 75 -8.99 10.43 11.34
C GLU A 75 -8.38 10.42 12.75
N ALA A 76 -7.95 9.26 13.25
CA ALA A 76 -7.33 9.17 14.58
C ALA A 76 -6.06 10.02 14.71
N HIS A 77 -5.45 10.36 13.57
CA HIS A 77 -4.24 11.18 13.49
C HIS A 77 -4.50 12.64 13.06
N HIS A 78 -5.77 13.08 13.04
CA HIS A 78 -6.20 14.43 12.64
C HIS A 78 -5.65 14.87 11.27
N ALA A 79 -5.55 13.93 10.34
CA ALA A 79 -4.88 14.06 9.05
C ALA A 79 -5.85 13.99 7.85
N LEU A 80 -7.16 14.16 8.09
CA LEU A 80 -8.17 14.16 7.00
C LEU A 80 -7.89 15.22 5.94
N TYR A 81 -7.27 16.35 6.30
CA TYR A 81 -6.88 17.39 5.34
C TYR A 81 -5.93 16.89 4.23
N LEU A 82 -5.36 15.69 4.37
CA LEU A 82 -4.49 15.07 3.36
C LEU A 82 -5.22 14.47 2.17
N THR A 83 -6.54 14.30 2.26
CA THR A 83 -7.36 13.84 1.12
C THR A 83 -7.37 14.85 -0.03
N ASP A 84 -7.19 16.14 0.28
CA ASP A 84 -7.25 17.23 -0.69
C ASP A 84 -5.87 17.65 -1.22
N VAL A 85 -4.82 16.93 -0.83
CA VAL A 85 -3.43 17.28 -1.15
C VAL A 85 -2.89 16.34 -2.22
N PHE A 86 -2.28 16.91 -3.27
CA PHE A 86 -1.63 16.08 -4.28
C PHE A 86 -0.35 15.43 -3.70
N PRO A 87 -0.13 14.11 -3.89
CA PRO A 87 0.97 13.38 -3.25
C PRO A 87 2.36 13.82 -3.71
N LEU A 88 2.48 14.32 -4.93
CA LEU A 88 3.74 14.73 -5.54
C LEU A 88 3.77 16.24 -5.75
N SER A 89 4.95 16.84 -5.63
CA SER A 89 5.16 18.25 -5.96
C SER A 89 6.51 18.43 -6.66
N LEU A 90 6.71 19.59 -7.29
CA LEU A 90 8.01 19.96 -7.82
C LEU A 90 8.77 20.76 -6.77
N ASN A 91 10.03 20.42 -6.57
CA ASN A 91 10.92 21.23 -5.76
C ASN A 91 11.19 22.56 -6.49
N PRO A 92 10.89 23.71 -5.89
CA PRO A 92 11.01 25.00 -6.55
C PRO A 92 12.45 25.40 -6.88
N LYS A 93 13.47 24.80 -6.23
CA LYS A 93 14.88 25.17 -6.41
C LYS A 93 15.53 24.47 -7.61
N ASN A 94 15.20 23.20 -7.84
CA ASN A 94 15.87 22.36 -8.83
C ASN A 94 14.88 21.64 -9.78
N GLN A 95 13.59 21.94 -9.67
CA GLN A 95 12.50 21.37 -10.49
C GLN A 95 12.39 19.84 -10.46
N THR A 96 12.96 19.18 -9.46
CA THR A 96 12.83 17.73 -9.31
C THR A 96 11.49 17.37 -8.70
N ILE A 97 10.88 16.27 -9.15
CA ILE A 97 9.70 15.68 -8.50
C ILE A 97 10.07 15.26 -7.08
N GLN A 98 9.20 15.54 -6.11
CA GLN A 98 9.35 15.15 -4.72
C GLN A 98 8.02 14.69 -4.14
N LEU A 99 8.08 13.82 -3.14
CA LEU A 99 6.91 13.47 -2.34
C LEU A 99 6.56 14.64 -1.44
N ASN A 100 5.29 15.02 -1.42
CA ASN A 100 4.81 16.07 -0.53
C ASN A 100 5.02 15.64 0.93
N ARG A 101 5.45 16.58 1.78
CA ARG A 101 5.81 16.30 3.18
C ARG A 101 4.71 15.52 3.92
N PRO A 102 3.42 15.85 3.80
CA PRO A 102 2.40 15.13 4.56
C PRO A 102 2.25 13.67 4.14
N PHE A 103 2.40 13.35 2.85
CA PHE A 103 2.44 11.95 2.39
C PHE A 103 3.70 11.24 2.88
N GLY A 104 4.83 11.96 2.96
CA GLY A 104 6.03 11.46 3.63
C GLY A 104 5.74 11.05 5.08
N THR A 105 4.99 11.87 5.82
CA THR A 105 4.57 11.55 7.18
C THR A 105 3.70 10.29 7.21
N ILE A 106 2.67 10.17 6.36
CA ILE A 106 1.83 8.96 6.29
C ILE A 106 2.72 7.72 6.09
N LEU A 107 3.60 7.76 5.08
CA LEU A 107 4.44 6.62 4.74
C LEU A 107 5.41 6.25 5.86
N GLN A 108 5.88 7.19 6.68
CA GLN A 108 6.80 6.88 7.77
C GLN A 108 6.10 6.28 9.01
N ASN A 109 4.80 6.50 9.18
CA ASN A 109 4.07 6.06 10.36
C ASN A 109 3.35 4.73 10.13
N LEU A 110 4.05 3.63 10.45
CA LEU A 110 3.50 2.28 10.27
C LEU A 110 2.17 2.06 11.02
N GLU A 111 1.99 2.74 12.14
CA GLU A 111 0.78 2.66 12.98
C GLU A 111 -0.49 3.12 12.26
N TRP A 112 -0.37 3.97 11.23
CA TRP A 112 -1.50 4.53 10.51
C TRP A 112 -2.09 3.51 9.54
N PHE A 113 -1.29 2.53 9.10
CA PHE A 113 -1.77 1.45 8.25
C PHE A 113 -2.47 0.40 9.10
N LYS A 114 -3.75 0.18 8.84
CA LYS A 114 -4.57 -0.82 9.52
C LYS A 114 -5.18 -1.81 8.54
N THR A 115 -5.68 -2.90 9.10
CA THR A 115 -6.47 -3.92 8.43
C THR A 115 -7.81 -4.05 9.13
N ARG A 116 -8.89 -4.08 8.36
CA ARG A 116 -10.23 -4.30 8.88
C ARG A 116 -10.43 -5.74 9.40
N PRO A 117 -11.33 -5.94 10.38
CA PRO A 117 -11.51 -7.25 11.03
C PRO A 117 -11.93 -8.39 10.09
N GLU A 118 -12.57 -8.08 8.97
CA GLU A 118 -13.05 -9.05 7.97
C GLU A 118 -11.90 -9.85 7.36
N PHE A 119 -10.72 -9.24 7.19
CA PHE A 119 -9.52 -9.96 6.78
C PHE A 119 -9.17 -11.08 7.77
N GLY A 120 -9.28 -10.81 9.06
CA GLY A 120 -9.00 -11.77 10.12
C GLY A 120 -10.01 -12.91 10.21
N GLN A 121 -11.19 -12.78 9.61
CA GLN A 121 -12.16 -13.88 9.50
C GLN A 121 -11.71 -14.91 8.46
N LEU A 122 -10.99 -14.46 7.42
CA LEU A 122 -10.47 -15.31 6.34
C LEU A 122 -9.07 -15.84 6.65
N PHE A 123 -8.20 -15.00 7.22
CA PHE A 123 -6.79 -15.30 7.49
C PHE A 123 -6.40 -14.96 8.94
N PRO A 124 -7.02 -15.63 9.93
CA PRO A 124 -6.79 -15.34 11.35
C PRO A 124 -5.32 -15.47 11.78
N GLU A 125 -4.56 -16.37 11.14
CA GLU A 125 -3.15 -16.60 11.43
C GLU A 125 -2.22 -15.46 10.96
N LEU A 126 -2.69 -14.60 10.04
CA LEU A 126 -1.96 -13.43 9.56
C LEU A 126 -2.26 -12.17 10.38
N MET A 127 -3.34 -12.16 11.17
CA MET A 127 -3.71 -11.01 12.01
C MET A 127 -2.63 -10.52 12.98
N PRO A 128 -1.82 -11.40 13.63
CA PRO A 128 -0.72 -10.94 14.49
C PRO A 128 0.38 -10.17 13.74
N CYS A 129 0.37 -10.21 12.40
CA CYS A 129 1.38 -9.59 11.55
C CYS A 129 0.96 -8.22 11.00
N VAL A 130 -0.28 -7.78 11.27
CA VAL A 130 -0.87 -6.52 10.80
C VAL A 130 -1.43 -5.71 11.97
N ASN A 131 -1.70 -4.43 11.76
CA ASN A 131 -2.37 -3.61 12.76
C ASN A 131 -3.89 -3.72 12.58
N PRO A 132 -4.67 -4.14 13.58
CA PRO A 132 -6.12 -4.18 13.45
C PRO A 132 -6.72 -2.76 13.49
N SER A 133 -7.78 -2.57 12.71
CA SER A 133 -8.68 -1.43 12.80
C SER A 133 -9.52 -1.49 14.07
N SER A 134 -9.80 -0.33 14.65
CA SER A 134 -10.82 -0.20 15.70
C SER A 134 -12.23 -0.02 15.11
N SER A 135 -12.30 0.24 13.81
CA SER A 135 -13.50 0.65 13.10
C SER A 135 -14.24 -0.57 12.55
N THR A 136 -15.37 -0.91 13.14
CA THR A 136 -16.38 -1.75 12.48
C THR A 136 -17.26 -0.84 11.64
N SER A 137 -16.80 -0.43 10.45
CA SER A 137 -17.61 0.37 9.54
C SER A 137 -17.78 -0.33 8.19
N HIS A 138 -19.04 -0.65 7.88
CA HIS A 138 -19.53 -1.04 6.56
C HIS A 138 -19.10 0.01 5.53
N PHE A 139 -18.23 -0.33 4.59
CA PHE A 139 -18.03 0.52 3.42
C PHE A 139 -19.07 0.15 2.36
N SER A 140 -20.09 1.00 2.29
CA SER A 140 -21.02 1.13 1.17
C SER A 140 -20.28 1.51 -0.11
N SER A 141 -20.29 0.61 -1.09
CA SER A 141 -20.57 0.82 -2.52
C SER A 141 -20.02 2.01 -3.31
N GLU A 142 -19.06 2.81 -2.84
CA GLU A 142 -18.61 3.99 -3.61
C GLU A 142 -17.46 3.70 -4.59
N LEU A 143 -16.77 2.56 -4.49
CA LEU A 143 -15.78 2.13 -5.49
C LEU A 143 -16.42 1.53 -6.77
N ASN A 144 -17.73 1.26 -6.78
CA ASN A 144 -18.43 0.80 -7.98
C ASN A 144 -18.66 1.91 -9.01
N HIS A 145 -18.55 3.19 -8.62
CA HIS A 145 -18.78 4.30 -9.54
C HIS A 145 -17.59 4.57 -10.48
N LEU A 146 -16.37 4.18 -10.12
CA LEU A 146 -15.18 4.37 -10.96
C LEU A 146 -14.98 3.27 -12.01
N ASN A 147 -15.65 2.11 -11.86
CA ASN A 147 -15.60 1.01 -12.83
C ASN A 147 -16.65 1.10 -13.95
N LEU A 148 -17.64 1.99 -13.84
CA LEU A 148 -18.70 2.14 -14.86
C LEU A 148 -18.34 3.11 -16.00
N ASP A 149 -17.27 3.90 -15.85
CA ASP A 149 -16.86 4.88 -16.87
C ASP A 149 -15.83 4.35 -17.88
N LEU A 150 -15.22 3.18 -17.61
CA LEU A 150 -14.26 2.53 -18.51
C LEU A 150 -14.92 1.57 -19.52
N GLU A 151 -16.13 1.07 -19.26
CA GLU A 151 -16.85 0.21 -20.22
C GLU A 151 -17.64 1.01 -21.28
N ASN A 152 -17.90 2.30 -21.06
CA ASN A 152 -18.72 3.12 -21.95
C ASN A 152 -17.95 3.84 -23.08
N THR A 153 -16.63 3.63 -23.21
CA THR A 153 -15.81 4.28 -24.26
C THR A 153 -15.42 3.39 -25.43
N GLU A 154 -15.81 2.11 -25.47
CA GLU A 154 -15.52 1.20 -26.60
C GLU A 154 -16.65 1.04 -27.63
N THR A 155 -17.75 1.79 -27.55
CA THR A 155 -18.84 1.71 -28.55
C THR A 155 -18.99 3.00 -29.37
N LEU A 156 -17.97 3.40 -30.13
CA LEU A 156 -18.12 4.41 -31.19
C LEU A 156 -16.99 4.32 -32.23
N SER A 157 -16.99 3.25 -33.05
CA SER A 157 -16.35 3.24 -34.38
C SER A 157 -16.63 1.94 -35.14
N THR A 158 -17.87 1.71 -35.55
CA THR A 158 -18.18 0.96 -36.80
C THR A 158 -19.59 1.33 -37.23
N HIS A 159 -19.71 2.18 -38.26
CA HIS A 159 -20.74 2.15 -39.32
C HIS A 159 -20.78 3.51 -40.05
N GLY A 160 -20.59 3.49 -41.38
CA GLY A 160 -20.94 4.58 -42.30
C GLY A 160 -19.77 5.21 -43.01
#